data_AF-A0A3D0T6C3-F1
#
_entry.id   AF-A0A3D0T6C3-F1
#
_cell.length_a   1.000
_cell.length_b   1.000
_cell.length_c   1.000
_cell.angle_alpha   90.00
_cell.angle_beta   90.00
_cell.angle_gamma   90.00
#
_symmetry.space_group_name_H-M   'P 1'
#
loop_
_entity.id
_entity.type
_entity.pdbx_description
1 polymer ?
#
loop_
_entity_poly.entity_id
_entity_poly.type
_entity_poly.pdbx_seq_one_letter_code
_entity_poly.pdbx_strand_id
1 'polypeptide(L)'
;LWREFFWWLQIKHGANWFAPGGIQQQTTATMQPSALLLDWQQGTTDNAHINACMRQLNATGYMSNRARQWAASYLVNELGEHWRYGAAYFEQQLIDYDVGANWGNWQYLAGVGSDPRGLRHFNIEKQAQMYDPDGKFTSLWS
;
A
#
# COMPACT_ATOMS: atom_id res chain seq x y z
N LEU A 1 -7.32 2.80 18.70
CA LEU A 1 -6.05 2.16 19.13
C LEU A 1 -5.00 2.10 18.03
N TRP A 2 -5.27 1.59 16.82
CA TRP A 2 -4.24 1.56 15.74
C TRP A 2 -3.78 2.94 15.28
N ARG A 3 -4.69 3.92 15.18
CA ARG A 3 -4.34 5.30 14.83
C ARG A 3 -3.40 5.93 15.85
N GLU A 4 -3.72 5.85 17.15
CA GLU A 4 -2.83 6.38 18.20
C GLU A 4 -1.49 5.65 18.22
N PHE A 5 -1.50 4.33 18.01
CA PHE A 5 -0.28 3.54 17.94
C PHE A 5 0.71 4.06 16.88
N PHE A 6 0.23 4.31 15.65
CA PHE A 6 1.08 4.85 14.59
C PHE A 6 1.54 6.27 14.86
N TRP A 7 0.69 7.09 15.46
CA TRP A 7 1.05 8.45 15.86
C TRP A 7 2.21 8.46 16.87
N TRP A 8 2.14 7.62 17.90
CA TRP A 8 3.23 7.51 18.89
C TRP A 8 4.52 6.95 18.29
N LEU A 9 4.44 5.99 17.37
CA LEU A 9 5.61 5.48 16.67
C LEU A 9 6.27 6.54 15.79
N GLN A 10 5.49 7.33 15.07
CA GLN A 10 6.01 8.43 14.27
C GLN A 10 6.79 9.42 15.15
N ILE A 11 6.24 9.81 16.31
CA ILE A 11 6.94 10.67 17.27
C ILE A 11 8.25 10.03 17.74
N LYS A 12 8.23 8.74 18.09
CA LYS A 12 9.40 8.01 18.57
C LYS A 12 10.53 7.96 17.55
N HIS A 13 10.20 7.76 16.26
CA HIS A 13 11.19 7.53 15.21
C HIS A 13 11.55 8.79 14.41
N GLY A 14 10.74 9.85 14.48
CA GLY A 14 11.01 11.14 13.84
C GLY A 14 11.26 10.99 12.34
N ALA A 15 12.36 11.59 11.84
CA ALA A 15 12.73 11.53 10.42
C ALA A 15 12.96 10.10 9.89
N ASN A 16 13.33 9.15 10.76
CA ASN A 16 13.54 7.75 10.35
C ASN A 16 12.24 7.05 9.94
N TRP A 17 11.08 7.65 10.21
CA TRP A 17 9.77 7.16 9.74
C TRP A 17 9.67 7.06 8.22
N PHE A 18 10.45 7.86 7.50
CA PHE A 18 10.48 7.94 6.03
C PHE A 18 11.72 7.28 5.41
N ALA A 19 12.57 6.66 6.24
CA ALA A 19 13.83 6.07 5.78
C ALA A 19 13.57 4.94 4.76
N PRO A 20 14.43 4.76 3.74
CA PRO A 20 14.30 3.68 2.76
C PRO A 20 14.06 2.31 3.39
N GLY A 21 14.90 1.97 4.38
CA GLY A 21 14.83 0.71 5.13
C GLY A 21 13.79 0.66 6.24
N GLY A 22 12.90 1.66 6.33
CA GLY A 22 11.95 1.83 7.43
C GLY A 22 12.61 1.91 8.81
N ILE A 23 11.81 1.75 9.86
CA ILE A 23 12.30 1.80 11.24
C ILE A 23 13.23 0.63 11.59
N GLN A 24 13.19 -0.48 10.85
CA GLN A 24 14.10 -1.61 11.03
C GLN A 24 15.43 -1.46 10.27
N GLN A 25 15.59 -0.42 9.45
CA GLN A 25 16.77 -0.16 8.63
C GLN A 25 17.20 -1.36 7.75
N GLN A 26 16.22 -2.09 7.21
CA GLN A 26 16.50 -3.22 6.33
C GLN A 26 16.94 -2.75 4.93
N THR A 27 17.69 -3.59 4.22
CA THR A 27 18.02 -3.36 2.81
C THR A 27 16.76 -3.49 1.95
N THR A 28 16.44 -2.46 1.17
CA THR A 28 15.28 -2.44 0.28
C THR A 28 15.67 -2.49 -1.20
N ALA A 29 14.67 -2.76 -2.04
CA ALA A 29 14.79 -2.67 -3.49
C ALA A 29 15.34 -1.31 -3.95
N THR A 30 15.91 -1.29 -5.15
CA THR A 30 16.48 -0.08 -5.78
C THR A 30 15.42 0.99 -5.98
N MET A 31 15.74 2.25 -5.66
CA MET A 31 14.85 3.41 -5.83
C MET A 31 14.73 3.89 -7.30
N GLN A 32 14.74 2.98 -8.28
CA GLN A 32 14.53 3.38 -9.67
C GLN A 32 13.10 2.97 -10.03
N PRO A 33 12.17 3.94 -10.21
CA PRO A 33 10.79 3.61 -10.53
C PRO A 33 10.74 3.00 -11.93
N SER A 34 10.02 1.88 -12.09
CA SER A 34 9.79 1.30 -13.40
C SER A 34 8.49 1.82 -14.01
N ALA A 35 8.20 1.43 -15.26
CA ALA A 35 6.91 1.69 -15.89
C ALA A 35 5.74 1.04 -15.12
N LEU A 36 5.99 -0.06 -14.41
CA LEU A 36 4.98 -0.78 -13.63
C LEU A 36 4.40 0.06 -12.49
N LEU A 37 5.20 0.98 -11.92
CA LEU A 37 4.70 1.93 -10.93
C LEU A 37 3.60 2.82 -11.53
N LEU A 38 3.78 3.29 -12.76
CA LEU A 38 2.81 4.13 -13.44
C LEU A 38 1.52 3.34 -13.74
N ASP A 39 1.66 2.10 -14.20
CA ASP A 39 0.51 1.22 -14.44
C ASP A 39 -0.28 0.95 -13.15
N TRP A 40 0.42 0.75 -12.04
CA TRP A 40 -0.22 0.61 -10.73
C TRP A 40 -0.96 1.90 -10.33
N GLN A 41 -0.33 3.06 -10.45
CA GLN A 41 -0.96 4.35 -10.13
C GLN A 41 -2.21 4.59 -10.97
N GLN A 42 -2.19 4.24 -12.27
CA GLN A 42 -3.30 4.46 -13.19
C GLN A 42 -4.37 3.35 -13.13
N GLY A 43 -4.08 2.21 -12.50
CA GLY A 43 -4.95 1.04 -12.51
C GLY A 43 -5.02 0.38 -13.89
N THR A 44 -3.87 0.17 -14.52
CA THR A 44 -3.68 -0.49 -15.82
C THR A 44 -2.75 -1.71 -15.74
N THR A 45 -2.60 -2.28 -14.54
CA THR A 45 -1.82 -3.52 -14.30
C THR A 45 -2.50 -4.75 -14.89
N ASP A 46 -1.80 -5.88 -14.88
CA ASP A 46 -2.36 -7.18 -15.29
C ASP A 46 -3.42 -7.73 -14.31
N ASN A 47 -3.60 -7.11 -13.14
CA ASN A 47 -4.58 -7.54 -12.15
C ASN A 47 -5.80 -6.60 -12.10
N ALA A 48 -6.93 -7.08 -12.63
CA ALA A 48 -8.19 -6.32 -12.68
C ALA A 48 -8.70 -5.87 -11.30
N HIS A 49 -8.47 -6.66 -10.25
CA HIS A 49 -8.91 -6.33 -8.91
C HIS A 49 -8.10 -5.19 -8.29
N ILE A 50 -6.79 -5.18 -8.52
CA ILE A 50 -5.91 -4.05 -8.14
C ILE A 50 -6.27 -2.81 -8.96
N ASN A 51 -6.53 -2.95 -10.26
CA ASN A 51 -6.96 -1.85 -11.11
C ASN A 51 -8.23 -1.18 -10.58
N ALA A 52 -9.23 -1.97 -10.19
CA ALA A 52 -10.46 -1.48 -9.57
C ALA A 52 -10.18 -0.68 -8.28
N CYS A 53 -9.29 -1.17 -7.42
CA CYS A 53 -8.87 -0.45 -6.21
C CYS A 53 -8.25 0.91 -6.56
N MET A 54 -7.27 0.92 -7.46
CA MET A 54 -6.52 2.13 -7.81
C MET A 54 -7.41 3.17 -8.51
N ARG A 55 -8.35 2.73 -9.36
CA ARG A 55 -9.33 3.61 -9.99
C ARG A 55 -10.33 4.18 -9.00
N GLN A 56 -10.79 3.39 -8.02
CA GLN A 56 -11.61 3.92 -6.92
C GLN A 56 -10.87 5.03 -6.17
N LEU A 57 -9.60 4.79 -5.82
CA LEU A 57 -8.78 5.80 -5.14
C LEU A 57 -8.69 7.09 -5.96
N ASN A 58 -8.37 6.98 -7.24
CA ASN A 58 -8.17 8.16 -8.10
C ASN A 58 -9.47 8.93 -8.35
N ALA A 59 -10.61 8.24 -8.41
CA ALA A 59 -11.89 8.88 -8.66
C ALA A 59 -12.51 9.51 -7.41
N THR A 60 -12.23 8.98 -6.22
CA THR A 60 -12.95 9.34 -4.99
C THR A 60 -12.07 9.89 -3.87
N GLY A 61 -10.75 9.73 -3.96
CA GLY A 61 -9.80 9.98 -2.89
C GLY A 61 -9.92 8.99 -1.72
N TYR A 62 -10.71 7.92 -1.85
CA TYR A 62 -10.93 6.93 -0.79
C TYR A 62 -10.66 5.51 -1.28
N MET A 63 -10.14 4.68 -0.38
CA MET A 63 -9.95 3.26 -0.62
C MET A 63 -10.21 2.48 0.68
N SER A 64 -10.98 1.39 0.61
CA SER A 64 -11.24 0.57 1.80
C SER A 64 -9.94 0.04 2.41
N ASN A 65 -9.89 -0.16 3.73
CA ASN A 65 -8.68 -0.64 4.40
C ASN A 65 -8.17 -1.99 3.83
N ARG A 66 -9.08 -2.86 3.37
CA ARG A 66 -8.73 -4.13 2.73
C ARG A 66 -8.08 -3.90 1.36
N ALA A 67 -8.66 -3.03 0.54
CA ALA A 67 -8.09 -2.63 -0.74
C ALA A 67 -6.72 -1.96 -0.60
N ARG A 68 -6.52 -1.13 0.45
CA ARG A 68 -5.20 -0.55 0.76
C ARG A 68 -4.14 -1.62 1.00
N GLN A 69 -4.48 -2.69 1.72
CA GLN A 69 -3.56 -3.81 1.97
C GLN A 69 -3.22 -4.57 0.69
N TRP A 70 -4.20 -4.80 -0.19
CA TRP A 70 -3.97 -5.46 -1.48
C TRP A 70 -3.11 -4.62 -2.41
N ALA A 71 -3.43 -3.34 -2.58
CA ALA A 71 -2.70 -2.43 -3.45
C ALA A 71 -1.24 -2.30 -3.02
N ALA A 72 -0.99 -2.17 -1.71
CA ALA A 72 0.36 -2.09 -1.16
C ALA A 72 1.12 -3.43 -1.24
N SER A 73 0.45 -4.56 -0.97
CA SER A 73 1.05 -5.89 -1.17
C SER A 73 1.47 -6.10 -2.61
N TYR A 74 0.58 -5.77 -3.56
CA TYR A 74 0.81 -5.91 -4.99
C TYR A 74 2.01 -5.08 -5.47
N LEU A 75 2.08 -3.83 -5.03
CA LEU A 75 3.20 -2.95 -5.37
C LEU A 75 4.54 -3.54 -4.88
N VAL A 76 4.60 -4.03 -3.65
CA VAL A 76 5.87 -4.47 -3.04
C VAL A 76 6.26 -5.88 -3.48
N ASN A 77 5.34 -6.85 -3.50
CA ASN A 77 5.68 -8.26 -3.68
C ASN A 77 5.59 -8.69 -5.15
N GLU A 78 4.60 -8.21 -5.90
CA GLU A 78 4.37 -8.59 -7.29
C GLU A 78 5.12 -7.69 -8.27
N LEU A 79 5.11 -6.37 -8.06
CA LEU A 79 5.82 -5.43 -8.92
C LEU A 79 7.28 -5.20 -8.49
N GLY A 80 7.63 -5.55 -7.24
CA GLY A 80 8.97 -5.33 -6.70
C GLY A 80 9.33 -3.85 -6.53
N GLU A 81 8.33 -2.97 -6.55
CA GLU A 81 8.52 -1.52 -6.49
C GLU A 81 8.80 -1.05 -5.06
N HIS A 82 9.55 0.05 -4.94
CA HIS A 82 9.88 0.56 -3.62
C HIS A 82 8.64 1.14 -2.93
N TRP A 83 8.33 0.60 -1.74
CA TRP A 83 7.14 0.94 -0.95
C TRP A 83 6.87 2.44 -0.72
N ARG A 84 7.93 3.28 -0.70
CA ARG A 84 7.78 4.73 -0.49
C ARG A 84 7.09 5.42 -1.66
N TYR A 85 7.17 4.87 -2.87
CA TYR A 85 6.40 5.39 -4.00
C TYR A 85 4.90 5.20 -3.78
N GLY A 86 4.50 4.04 -3.27
CA GLY A 86 3.13 3.78 -2.88
C GLY A 86 2.67 4.67 -1.71
N ALA A 87 3.51 4.82 -0.69
CA ALA A 87 3.23 5.69 0.46
C ALA A 87 3.03 7.15 0.04
N ALA A 88 3.92 7.68 -0.81
CA ALA A 88 3.83 9.05 -1.33
C ALA A 88 2.63 9.22 -2.27
N TYR A 89 2.30 8.22 -3.09
CA TYR A 89 1.12 8.27 -3.94
C TYR A 89 -0.17 8.31 -3.10
N PHE A 90 -0.25 7.49 -2.06
CA PHE A 90 -1.39 7.51 -1.13
C PHE A 90 -1.50 8.83 -0.38
N GLU A 91 -0.37 9.45 -0.03
CA GLU A 91 -0.34 10.80 0.54
C GLU A 91 -0.95 11.86 -0.39
N GLN A 92 -0.72 11.72 -1.70
CA GLN A 92 -1.30 12.63 -2.68
C GLN A 92 -2.81 12.41 -2.90
N GLN A 93 -3.27 11.16 -2.87
CA GLN A 93 -4.63 10.81 -3.30
C GLN A 93 -5.64 10.69 -2.14
N LEU A 94 -5.22 10.26 -0.95
CA LEU A 94 -6.16 9.92 0.12
C LEU A 94 -6.76 11.17 0.77
N ILE A 95 -8.09 11.28 0.72
CA ILE A 95 -8.84 12.34 1.41
C ILE A 95 -8.73 12.23 2.94
N ASP A 96 -8.51 11.02 3.45
CA ASP A 96 -8.33 10.70 4.87
C ASP A 96 -6.86 10.49 5.23
N TYR A 97 -5.94 11.09 4.48
CA TYR A 97 -4.50 10.97 4.73
C TYR A 97 -4.15 11.40 6.17
N ASP A 98 -3.48 10.48 6.88
CA ASP A 98 -2.80 10.72 8.15
C ASP A 98 -1.38 10.18 8.01
N VAL A 99 -0.38 11.03 8.28
CA VAL A 99 1.03 10.71 8.06
C VAL A 99 1.50 9.52 8.89
N GLY A 100 1.06 9.40 10.14
CA GLY A 100 1.42 8.29 11.01
C GLY A 100 0.84 7.00 10.48
N ALA A 101 -0.48 6.98 10.25
CA ALA A 101 -1.18 5.79 9.79
C ALA A 101 -0.77 5.36 8.39
N ASN A 102 -0.63 6.27 7.43
CA ASN A 102 -0.27 5.93 6.05
C ASN A 102 1.13 5.30 6.00
N TRP A 103 2.14 6.05 6.41
CA TRP A 103 3.53 5.60 6.34
C TRP A 103 3.79 4.41 7.26
N GLY A 104 3.11 4.34 8.40
CA GLY A 104 3.16 3.19 9.29
C GLY A 104 2.62 1.92 8.65
N ASN A 105 1.41 1.95 8.07
CA ASN A 105 0.84 0.78 7.42
C ASN A 105 1.67 0.33 6.21
N TRP A 106 2.22 1.27 5.43
CA TRP A 106 3.12 0.94 4.32
C TRP A 106 4.40 0.23 4.79
N GLN A 107 5.03 0.72 5.87
CA GLN A 107 6.18 0.04 6.45
C GLN A 107 5.84 -1.36 6.97
N TYR A 108 4.67 -1.54 7.59
CA TYR A 108 4.17 -2.85 8.02
C TYR A 108 4.05 -3.83 6.84
N LEU A 109 3.45 -3.38 5.74
CA LEU A 109 3.24 -4.23 4.56
C LEU A 109 4.53 -4.52 3.81
N ALA A 110 5.45 -3.55 3.77
CA ALA A 110 6.77 -3.70 3.17
C ALA A 110 7.78 -4.47 4.04
N GLY A 111 7.39 -4.93 5.22
CA GLY A 111 8.26 -5.72 6.11
C GLY A 111 9.36 -4.93 6.82
N VAL A 112 9.34 -3.60 6.71
CA VAL A 112 10.33 -2.68 7.30
C VAL A 112 9.82 -1.93 8.55
N GLY A 113 8.57 -2.22 8.96
CA GLY A 113 7.85 -1.62 10.08
C GLY A 113 8.01 -2.38 11.40
N SER A 114 7.11 -2.16 12.37
CA SER A 114 7.21 -2.80 13.69
C SER A 114 6.58 -4.20 13.79
N ASP A 115 6.25 -4.84 12.67
CA ASP A 115 5.74 -6.22 12.66
C ASP A 115 6.91 -7.22 12.79
N PRO A 116 6.95 -8.07 13.84
CA PRO A 116 7.98 -9.09 13.98
C PRO A 116 7.88 -10.21 12.92
N ARG A 117 6.77 -10.30 12.18
CA ARG A 117 6.57 -11.32 11.14
C ARG A 117 7.26 -10.99 9.81
N GLY A 118 7.76 -9.75 9.65
CA GLY A 118 8.39 -9.30 8.41
C GLY A 118 7.40 -9.00 7.28
N LEU A 119 7.86 -9.19 6.04
CA LEU A 119 7.12 -8.87 4.81
C LEU A 119 5.80 -9.64 4.73
N ARG A 120 4.69 -8.92 4.51
CA ARG A 120 3.37 -9.53 4.33
C ARG A 120 3.03 -9.63 2.85
N HIS A 121 2.81 -10.85 2.38
CA HIS A 121 2.35 -11.13 1.04
C HIS A 121 0.91 -11.66 1.07
N PHE A 122 0.01 -11.00 0.33
CA PHE A 122 -1.37 -11.43 0.16
C PHE A 122 -1.56 -12.08 -1.21
N ASN A 123 -2.15 -13.27 -1.23
CA ASN A 123 -2.66 -13.84 -2.49
C ASN A 123 -3.91 -13.08 -2.92
N ILE A 124 -3.76 -12.17 -3.89
CA ILE A 124 -4.83 -11.26 -4.34
C ILE A 124 -6.03 -12.02 -4.91
N GLU A 125 -5.82 -13.11 -5.65
CA GLU A 125 -6.91 -13.90 -6.24
C GLU A 125 -7.80 -14.52 -5.16
N LYS A 126 -7.18 -15.15 -4.15
CA LYS A 126 -7.92 -15.73 -3.01
C LYS A 126 -8.66 -14.65 -2.22
N GLN A 127 -8.09 -13.45 -2.12
CA GLN A 127 -8.73 -12.34 -1.45
C GLN A 127 -9.93 -11.80 -2.25
N ALA A 128 -9.78 -11.64 -3.56
CA ALA A 128 -10.87 -11.24 -4.45
C ALA A 128 -12.04 -12.24 -4.36
N GLN A 129 -11.77 -13.54 -4.39
CA GLN A 129 -12.81 -14.57 -4.21
C GLN A 129 -13.53 -14.50 -2.85
N MET A 130 -12.81 -14.10 -1.79
CA MET A 130 -13.38 -14.02 -0.44
C MET A 130 -14.20 -12.75 -0.21
N TYR A 131 -13.76 -11.62 -0.76
CA TYR A 131 -14.32 -10.30 -0.44
C TYR A 131 -15.12 -9.67 -1.59
N ASP A 132 -14.96 -10.16 -2.82
CA ASP A 132 -15.73 -9.79 -4.02
C ASP A 132 -16.11 -11.04 -4.84
N PRO A 133 -16.80 -12.04 -4.24
CA PRO A 133 -17.08 -13.32 -4.89
C PRO A 133 -17.90 -13.19 -6.19
N ASP A 134 -18.75 -12.17 -6.28
CA ASP A 134 -19.59 -11.90 -7.45
C ASP A 134 -18.90 -10.96 -8.46
N GLY A 135 -17.70 -10.45 -8.17
CA GLY A 135 -16.98 -9.49 -9.01
C GLY A 135 -17.65 -8.11 -9.13
N LYS A 136 -18.60 -7.77 -8.24
CA LYS A 136 -19.38 -6.53 -8.30
C LYS A 136 -18.51 -5.30 -8.09
N PHE A 137 -17.57 -5.37 -7.14
CA PHE A 137 -16.65 -4.26 -6.90
C PHE A 137 -15.71 -4.08 -8.10
N THR A 138 -15.15 -5.19 -8.57
CA THR A 138 -14.22 -5.17 -9.71
C THR A 138 -14.90 -4.64 -10.98
N SER A 139 -16.14 -5.07 -11.25
CA SER A 139 -16.92 -4.60 -12.41
C SER A 139 -17.37 -3.15 -12.31
N LEU A 140 -17.57 -2.61 -11.10
CA LEU A 140 -17.96 -1.21 -10.93
C LEU A 140 -16.83 -0.25 -11.31
N TRP A 141 -15.58 -0.68 -11.14
CA TRP A 141 -14.37 0.13 -11.34
C TRP A 141 -13.49 -0.38 -12.50
N SER A 142 -14.05 -1.23 -13.38
CA SER A 142 -13.38 -1.79 -14.57
C SER A 142 -13.25 -0.81 -15.73
#